data_AF-A0A2S2P050-F1
#
_entry.id   AF-A0A2S2P050-F1
#
_cell.length_a   1.000
_cell.length_b   1.000
_cell.length_c   1.000
_cell.angle_alpha   90.00
_cell.angle_beta   90.00
_cell.angle_gamma   90.00
#
_symmetry.space_group_name_H-M   'P 1'
#
loop_
_entity.id
_entity.type
_entity.pdbx_description
1 polymer ?
#
loop_
_entity_poly.entity_id
_entity_poly.type
_entity_poly.pdbx_seq_one_letter_code
_entity_poly.pdbx_strand_id
1 'polypeptide(L)'
;TELLADASDTLKCVMKPVEPLSVLCHGDFNRNNLMFKYDDDGRPVDALAYDMATVRYGSPAIDLSFFLYMNTDRQTRDDHWDALLDAYCETLAAAAGDVPVPDRGQLDIEMREHAFYGLAHTSFFLRILLEEQKPIEPLKIGMSDDEVLMFLLSYGGERATDWIADIVQHYLDMAYSEMSP
;
A
#
# COMPACT_ATOMS: atom_id res chain seq x y z
N THR A 1 18.75 -9.36 0.40
CA THR A 1 17.97 -9.02 -0.81
C THR A 1 17.37 -10.24 -1.50
N GLU A 2 17.07 -11.35 -0.80
CA GLU A 2 16.32 -12.50 -1.37
C GLU A 2 14.85 -12.17 -1.68
N LEU A 3 14.27 -11.19 -0.97
CA LEU A 3 12.87 -10.79 -1.12
C LEU A 3 12.52 -10.19 -2.50
N LEU A 4 13.52 -9.68 -3.22
CA LEU A 4 13.39 -9.19 -4.60
C LEU A 4 13.86 -10.23 -5.63
N ALA A 5 14.48 -11.33 -5.20
CA ALA A 5 14.99 -12.36 -6.10
C ALA A 5 13.85 -13.16 -6.75
N ASP A 6 12.72 -13.32 -6.04
CA ASP A 6 11.46 -13.84 -6.58
C ASP A 6 10.27 -13.02 -6.05
N ALA A 7 10.03 -11.87 -6.70
CA ALA A 7 8.95 -10.96 -6.33
C ALA A 7 7.56 -11.59 -6.51
N SER A 8 7.38 -12.49 -7.50
CA SER A 8 6.11 -13.17 -7.75
C SER A 8 5.75 -14.10 -6.59
N ASP A 9 6.69 -14.96 -6.18
CA ASP A 9 6.44 -15.89 -5.08
C ASP A 9 6.37 -15.18 -3.73
N THR A 10 7.16 -14.12 -3.54
CA THR A 10 7.03 -13.23 -2.37
C THR A 10 5.62 -12.63 -2.32
N LEU A 11 5.11 -12.09 -3.43
CA LEU A 11 3.77 -11.52 -3.50
C LEU A 11 2.70 -12.58 -3.16
N LYS A 12 2.82 -13.79 -3.71
CA LYS A 12 1.90 -14.90 -3.36
C LYS A 12 1.95 -15.26 -1.88
N CYS A 13 3.12 -15.24 -1.26
CA CYS A 13 3.29 -15.56 0.15
C CYS A 13 2.67 -14.49 1.06
N VAL A 14 2.94 -13.21 0.83
CA VAL A 14 2.36 -12.12 1.64
C VAL A 14 0.86 -11.96 1.48
N MET A 15 0.25 -12.55 0.44
CA MET A 15 -1.21 -12.55 0.27
C MET A 15 -1.90 -13.74 0.96
N LYS A 16 -1.16 -14.70 1.53
CA LYS A 16 -1.80 -15.85 2.21
C LYS A 16 -2.39 -15.38 3.53
N PRO A 17 -3.68 -15.68 3.81
CA PRO A 17 -4.29 -15.34 5.08
C PRO A 17 -3.65 -16.15 6.21
N VAL A 18 -3.35 -15.47 7.31
CA VAL A 18 -2.89 -16.04 8.58
C VAL A 18 -3.84 -15.56 9.68
N GLU A 19 -4.45 -16.50 10.39
CA GLU A 19 -5.33 -16.21 11.53
C GLU A 19 -4.48 -15.95 12.79
N PRO A 20 -4.95 -15.11 13.73
CA PRO A 20 -6.32 -14.58 13.85
C PRO A 20 -6.54 -13.19 13.26
N LEU A 21 -5.54 -12.62 12.57
CA LEU A 21 -5.55 -11.20 12.16
C LEU A 21 -6.02 -10.97 10.73
N SER A 22 -6.37 -12.03 9.99
CA SER A 22 -6.88 -11.89 8.63
C SER A 22 -8.26 -11.23 8.60
N VAL A 23 -8.44 -10.30 7.66
CA VAL A 23 -9.66 -9.53 7.47
C VAL A 23 -10.03 -9.47 5.98
N LEU A 24 -11.27 -9.06 5.69
CA LEU A 24 -11.64 -8.68 4.33
C LEU A 24 -10.99 -7.34 3.99
N CYS A 25 -9.99 -7.41 3.12
CA CYS A 25 -9.30 -6.27 2.54
C CYS A 25 -9.98 -5.87 1.23
N HIS A 26 -9.97 -4.58 0.91
CA HIS A 26 -10.35 -4.03 -0.38
C HIS A 26 -9.41 -4.51 -1.50
N GLY A 27 -8.10 -4.63 -1.22
CA GLY A 27 -7.07 -5.11 -2.14
C GLY A 27 -6.61 -4.11 -3.20
N ASP A 28 -7.24 -2.94 -3.28
CA ASP A 28 -6.85 -1.79 -4.12
C ASP A 28 -7.19 -0.49 -3.38
N PHE A 29 -6.88 -0.46 -2.08
CA PHE A 29 -7.25 0.65 -1.21
C PHE A 29 -6.30 1.85 -1.40
N ASN A 30 -6.62 2.75 -2.34
CA ASN A 30 -5.93 4.03 -2.48
C ASN A 30 -6.92 5.17 -2.77
N ARG A 31 -6.45 6.43 -2.81
CA ARG A 31 -7.33 7.61 -2.92
C ARG A 31 -8.25 7.62 -4.14
N ASN A 32 -7.89 6.95 -5.23
CA ASN A 32 -8.74 6.90 -6.42
C ASN A 32 -10.05 6.15 -6.14
N ASN A 33 -10.05 5.22 -5.19
CA ASN A 33 -11.18 4.38 -4.78
C ASN A 33 -11.86 4.91 -3.51
N LEU A 34 -11.61 6.18 -3.15
CA LEU A 34 -12.27 6.89 -2.06
C LEU A 34 -13.01 8.11 -2.60
N MET A 35 -14.30 8.20 -2.29
CA MET A 35 -15.08 9.43 -2.47
C MET A 35 -15.11 10.23 -1.18
N PHE A 36 -14.63 11.47 -1.23
CA PHE A 36 -14.62 12.36 -0.08
C PHE A 36 -15.80 13.33 -0.10
N LYS A 37 -16.46 13.50 1.05
CA LYS A 37 -17.42 14.58 1.30
C LYS A 37 -16.67 15.76 1.90
N TYR A 38 -16.95 16.97 1.42
CA TYR A 38 -16.32 18.20 1.90
C TYR A 38 -17.33 19.11 2.60
N ASP A 39 -16.87 19.85 3.62
CA ASP A 39 -17.64 20.94 4.24
C ASP A 39 -17.53 22.24 3.41
N ASP A 40 -18.18 23.31 3.90
CA ASP A 40 -18.19 24.63 3.25
C ASP A 40 -16.80 25.29 3.21
N ASP A 41 -15.86 24.87 4.08
CA ASP A 41 -14.47 25.34 4.12
C ASP A 41 -13.55 24.49 3.20
N GLY A 42 -14.10 23.49 2.51
CA GLY A 42 -13.35 22.58 1.64
C GLY A 42 -12.54 21.53 2.39
N ARG A 43 -12.87 21.23 3.66
CA ARG A 43 -12.21 20.16 4.43
C ARG A 43 -12.93 18.82 4.22
N PRO A 44 -12.21 17.70 4.04
CA PRO A 44 -12.85 16.39 3.98
C PRO A 44 -13.43 16.03 5.35
N VAL A 45 -14.72 15.67 5.39
CA VAL A 45 -15.46 15.34 6.62
C VAL A 45 -16.04 13.93 6.61
N ASP A 46 -16.02 13.25 5.46
CA ASP A 46 -16.46 11.86 5.33
C ASP A 46 -15.78 11.21 4.13
N ALA A 47 -15.67 9.89 4.13
CA ALA A 47 -15.09 9.12 3.04
C ALA A 47 -15.89 7.83 2.79
N LEU A 48 -16.13 7.51 1.52
CA LEU A 48 -16.78 6.27 1.09
C LEU A 48 -15.85 5.51 0.14
N ALA A 49 -15.49 4.29 0.54
CA ALA A 49 -14.77 3.36 -0.34
C ALA A 49 -15.70 2.78 -1.41
N TYR A 50 -15.20 2.65 -2.63
CA TYR A 50 -15.91 2.06 -3.77
C TYR A 50 -14.95 1.24 -4.64
N ASP A 51 -15.49 0.52 -5.63
CA ASP A 51 -14.72 -0.41 -6.50
C ASP A 51 -14.13 -1.63 -5.76
N MET A 52 -15.03 -2.50 -5.31
CA MET A 52 -14.71 -3.72 -4.55
C MET A 52 -14.20 -4.88 -5.44
N ALA A 53 -13.66 -4.60 -6.63
CA ALA A 53 -13.29 -5.62 -7.62
C ALA A 53 -12.11 -6.51 -7.16
N THR A 54 -11.28 -6.03 -6.23
CA THR A 54 -10.06 -6.68 -5.77
C THR A 54 -10.16 -7.25 -4.34
N VAL A 55 -11.37 -7.30 -3.79
CA VAL A 55 -11.62 -7.77 -2.41
C VAL A 55 -11.00 -9.13 -2.18
N ARG A 56 -10.32 -9.27 -1.06
CA ARG A 56 -9.60 -10.49 -0.68
C ARG A 56 -9.52 -10.66 0.82
N TYR A 57 -9.32 -11.89 1.26
CA TYR A 57 -9.11 -12.21 2.66
C TYR A 57 -7.62 -12.34 2.97
N GLY A 58 -7.10 -11.55 3.91
CA GLY A 58 -5.67 -11.53 4.24
C GLY A 58 -5.34 -10.50 5.33
N SER A 59 -4.05 -10.24 5.50
CA SER A 59 -3.55 -9.27 6.49
C SER A 59 -4.10 -7.85 6.29
N PRO A 60 -4.47 -7.11 7.36
CA PRO A 60 -4.84 -5.69 7.26
C PRO A 60 -3.72 -4.81 6.68
N ALA A 61 -2.47 -5.27 6.76
CA ALA A 61 -1.32 -4.59 6.17
C ALA A 61 -1.37 -4.54 4.63
N ILE A 62 -2.17 -5.39 3.97
CA ILE A 62 -2.38 -5.33 2.52
C ILE A 62 -2.92 -3.95 2.11
N ASP A 63 -4.02 -3.51 2.72
CA ASP A 63 -4.63 -2.22 2.40
C ASP A 63 -3.84 -1.07 2.99
N LEU A 64 -3.36 -1.19 4.23
CA LEU A 64 -2.61 -0.11 4.89
C LEU A 64 -1.30 0.21 4.18
N SER A 65 -0.48 -0.80 3.86
CA SER A 65 0.79 -0.56 3.19
C SER A 65 0.60 0.05 1.81
N PHE A 66 -0.39 -0.42 1.05
CA PHE A 66 -0.68 0.13 -0.26
C PHE A 66 -1.20 1.57 -0.17
N PHE A 67 -2.16 1.83 0.73
CA PHE A 67 -2.71 3.16 0.94
C PHE A 67 -1.63 4.18 1.34
N LEU A 68 -0.79 3.82 2.30
CA LEU A 68 0.25 4.70 2.81
C LEU A 68 1.31 4.97 1.73
N TYR A 69 1.84 3.94 1.06
CA TYR A 69 2.85 4.15 0.01
C TYR A 69 2.32 4.93 -1.19
N MET A 70 1.06 4.75 -1.55
CA MET A 70 0.45 5.40 -2.70
C MET A 70 0.06 6.88 -2.42
N ASN A 71 -0.11 7.28 -1.16
CA ASN A 71 -0.66 8.61 -0.82
C ASN A 71 0.23 9.47 0.07
N THR A 72 1.43 9.01 0.43
CA THR A 72 2.40 9.78 1.21
C THR A 72 3.67 10.05 0.41
N ASP A 73 4.24 11.23 0.61
CA ASP A 73 5.63 11.49 0.24
C ASP A 73 6.58 10.95 1.31
N ARG A 74 7.89 11.03 1.06
CA ARG A 74 8.91 10.55 2.00
C ARG A 74 8.82 11.25 3.34
N GLN A 75 8.71 12.58 3.34
CA GLN A 75 8.68 13.36 4.57
C GLN A 75 7.49 12.96 5.46
N THR A 76 6.31 12.78 4.87
CA THR A 76 5.12 12.34 5.60
C THR A 76 5.33 10.96 6.25
N ARG A 77 6.01 10.03 5.57
CA ARG A 77 6.33 8.73 6.18
C ARG A 77 7.34 8.91 7.32
N ASP A 78 8.44 9.62 7.08
CA ASP A 78 9.49 9.83 8.08
C ASP A 78 8.93 10.52 9.35
N ASP A 79 8.02 11.49 9.20
CA ASP A 79 7.49 12.30 10.31
C ASP A 79 6.25 11.69 10.97
N HIS A 80 5.46 10.89 10.26
CA HIS A 80 4.10 10.51 10.69
C HIS A 80 3.73 9.03 10.54
N TRP A 81 4.63 8.14 10.10
CA TRP A 81 4.30 6.72 9.89
C TRP A 81 3.68 6.05 11.12
N ASP A 82 4.35 6.16 12.28
CA ASP A 82 3.84 5.56 13.52
C ASP A 82 2.52 6.18 13.95
N ALA A 83 2.39 7.51 13.87
CA ALA A 83 1.16 8.21 14.21
C ALA A 83 -0.03 7.79 13.34
N LEU A 84 0.20 7.48 12.07
CA LEU A 84 -0.83 6.97 11.15
C LEU A 84 -1.27 5.55 11.51
N LEU A 85 -0.33 4.69 11.91
CA LEU A 85 -0.63 3.32 12.35
C LEU A 85 -1.30 3.30 13.74
N ASP A 86 -0.88 4.18 14.65
CA ASP A 86 -1.52 4.40 15.94
C ASP A 86 -2.98 4.86 15.74
N ALA A 87 -3.20 5.84 14.87
CA ALA A 87 -4.54 6.33 14.54
C ALA A 87 -5.44 5.22 13.99
N TYR A 88 -4.90 4.30 13.17
CA TYR A 88 -5.65 3.13 12.71
C TYR A 88 -6.05 2.21 13.86
N CYS A 89 -5.10 1.80 14.72
CA CYS A 89 -5.36 0.92 15.86
C CYS A 89 -6.36 1.54 16.85
N GLU A 90 -6.20 2.82 17.19
CA GLU A 90 -7.08 3.54 18.10
C GLU A 90 -8.50 3.66 17.54
N THR A 91 -8.62 4.04 16.27
CA THR A 91 -9.92 4.18 15.60
C THR A 91 -10.62 2.82 15.47
N LEU A 92 -9.87 1.77 15.13
CA LEU A 92 -10.40 0.41 15.03
C LEU A 92 -10.90 -0.09 16.38
N ALA A 93 -10.12 0.09 17.45
CA ALA A 93 -10.52 -0.29 18.81
C ALA A 93 -11.79 0.46 19.26
N ALA A 94 -11.85 1.77 18.99
CA ALA A 94 -13.03 2.57 19.31
C ALA A 94 -14.28 2.14 18.52
N ALA A 95 -14.12 1.78 17.25
CA ALA A 95 -15.21 1.34 16.39
C ALA A 95 -15.68 -0.10 16.67
N ALA A 96 -14.77 -0.98 17.09
CA ALA A 96 -15.03 -2.40 17.30
C ALA A 96 -15.72 -2.71 18.65
N GLY A 97 -15.65 -1.78 19.62
CA GLY A 97 -16.25 -1.96 20.95
C GLY A 97 -15.57 -3.09 21.72
N ASP A 98 -16.33 -4.12 22.12
CA ASP A 98 -15.82 -5.26 22.89
C ASP A 98 -15.15 -6.35 22.02
N VAL A 99 -15.15 -6.19 20.69
CA VAL A 99 -14.51 -7.16 19.78
C VAL A 99 -12.99 -7.02 19.88
N PRO A 100 -12.24 -8.11 20.09
CA PRO A 100 -10.78 -8.07 20.06
C PRO A 100 -10.26 -7.58 18.72
N VAL A 101 -9.34 -6.61 18.76
CA VAL A 101 -8.66 -6.03 17.59
C VAL A 101 -7.14 -6.12 17.78
N PRO A 102 -6.35 -6.11 16.70
CA PRO A 102 -4.89 -6.08 16.82
C PRO A 102 -4.42 -4.87 17.61
N ASP A 103 -3.53 -5.10 18.57
CA ASP A 103 -2.76 -4.02 19.16
C ASP A 103 -1.69 -3.49 18.17
N ARG A 104 -1.03 -2.41 18.57
CA ARG A 104 -0.02 -1.74 17.74
C ARG A 104 1.16 -2.65 17.39
N GLY A 105 1.59 -3.52 18.31
CA GLY A 105 2.71 -4.44 18.09
C GLY A 105 2.35 -5.60 17.16
N GLN A 106 1.12 -6.11 17.25
CA GLN A 106 0.57 -7.06 16.30
C GLN A 106 0.50 -6.44 14.89
N LEU A 107 0.05 -5.19 14.78
CA LEU A 107 0.03 -4.49 13.50
C LEU A 107 1.42 -4.25 12.93
N ASP A 108 2.43 -3.98 13.75
CA ASP A 108 3.83 -3.87 13.30
C ASP A 108 4.35 -5.15 12.64
N ILE A 109 4.03 -6.29 13.25
CA ILE A 109 4.40 -7.60 12.71
C ILE A 109 3.70 -7.81 11.36
N GLU A 110 2.39 -7.55 11.29
CA GLU A 110 1.62 -7.63 10.04
C GLU A 110 2.20 -6.71 8.95
N MET A 111 2.55 -5.46 9.29
CA MET A 111 3.18 -4.53 8.36
C MET A 111 4.55 -5.03 7.90
N ARG A 112 5.38 -5.58 8.79
CA ARG A 112 6.68 -6.13 8.43
C ARG A 112 6.58 -7.34 7.51
N GLU A 113 5.63 -8.23 7.76
CA GLU A 113 5.47 -9.49 7.01
C GLU A 113 4.74 -9.29 5.69
N HIS A 114 3.83 -8.31 5.60
CA HIS A 114 2.91 -8.19 4.47
C HIS A 114 3.04 -6.89 3.65
N ALA A 115 3.77 -5.87 4.10
CA ALA A 115 3.88 -4.58 3.37
C ALA A 115 4.58 -4.67 2.01
N PHE A 116 5.20 -5.81 1.68
CA PHE A 116 5.68 -6.06 0.32
C PHE A 116 4.55 -5.96 -0.70
N TYR A 117 3.30 -6.26 -0.30
CA TYR A 117 2.12 -6.06 -1.14
C TYR A 117 2.01 -4.61 -1.63
N GLY A 118 2.07 -3.65 -0.70
CA GLY A 118 1.99 -2.23 -1.00
C GLY A 118 3.16 -1.77 -1.88
N LEU A 119 4.38 -2.22 -1.59
CA LEU A 119 5.55 -1.93 -2.44
C LEU A 119 5.35 -2.45 -3.87
N ALA A 120 4.95 -3.71 -4.02
CA ALA A 120 4.74 -4.35 -5.32
C ALA A 120 3.65 -3.63 -6.12
N HIS A 121 2.51 -3.31 -5.52
CA HIS A 121 1.42 -2.60 -6.20
C HIS A 121 1.82 -1.18 -6.59
N THR A 122 2.49 -0.46 -5.69
CA THR A 122 2.90 0.93 -5.97
C THR A 122 3.96 0.98 -7.08
N SER A 123 4.81 -0.04 -7.21
CA SER A 123 5.90 -0.07 -8.22
C SER A 123 5.42 0.06 -9.68
N PHE A 124 4.22 -0.44 -10.00
CA PHE A 124 3.63 -0.31 -11.34
C PHE A 124 2.49 0.73 -11.39
N PHE A 125 1.67 0.81 -10.33
CA PHE A 125 0.46 1.63 -10.35
C PHE A 125 0.75 3.13 -10.24
N LEU A 126 1.74 3.51 -9.41
CA LEU A 126 2.12 4.92 -9.18
C LEU A 126 2.55 5.61 -10.47
N ARG A 127 3.30 4.92 -11.34
CA ARG A 127 3.76 5.49 -12.63
C ARG A 127 2.59 5.90 -13.51
N ILE A 128 1.59 5.05 -13.61
CA ILE A 128 0.38 5.29 -14.39
C ILE A 128 -0.43 6.43 -13.77
N LEU A 129 -0.54 6.47 -12.44
CA LEU A 129 -1.31 7.51 -11.74
C LEU A 129 -0.66 8.90 -11.81
N LEU A 130 0.67 8.96 -11.83
CA LEU A 130 1.43 10.22 -11.95
C LEU A 130 1.51 10.74 -13.39
N GLU A 131 1.06 9.96 -14.39
CA GLU A 131 1.06 10.39 -15.77
C GLU A 131 -0.11 11.33 -16.06
N GLU A 132 0.21 12.57 -16.39
CA GLU A 132 -0.79 13.61 -16.66
C GLU A 132 -0.94 13.91 -18.17
N GLN A 133 0.05 13.53 -19.00
CA GLN A 133 0.13 13.96 -20.40
C GLN A 133 -0.25 12.85 -21.39
N LYS A 134 0.08 11.61 -21.06
CA LYS A 134 -0.12 10.47 -21.94
C LYS A 134 -1.45 9.76 -21.64
N PRO A 135 -2.26 9.41 -22.66
CA PRO A 135 -3.41 8.53 -22.46
C PRO A 135 -2.98 7.19 -21.87
N ILE A 136 -3.73 6.70 -20.87
CA ILE A 136 -3.47 5.39 -20.26
C ILE A 136 -3.93 4.31 -21.23
N GLU A 137 -2.97 3.58 -21.80
CA GLU A 137 -3.25 2.39 -22.58
C GLU A 137 -3.43 1.17 -21.66
N PRO A 138 -4.39 0.27 -21.92
CA PRO A 138 -4.53 -0.94 -21.13
C PRO A 138 -3.34 -1.87 -21.35
N LEU A 139 -2.80 -2.42 -20.25
CA LEU A 139 -1.86 -3.53 -20.29
C LEU A 139 -2.49 -4.70 -21.06
N LYS A 140 -1.74 -5.26 -22.01
CA LYS A 140 -2.21 -6.37 -22.85
C LYS A 140 -1.88 -7.69 -22.16
N ILE A 141 -2.84 -8.62 -22.20
CA ILE A 141 -2.63 -9.98 -21.73
C ILE A 141 -1.58 -10.66 -22.63
N GLY A 142 -0.60 -11.32 -22.03
CA GLY A 142 0.44 -12.09 -22.74
C GLY A 142 1.70 -11.30 -23.11
N MET A 143 1.86 -10.08 -22.59
CA MET A 143 3.14 -9.36 -22.68
C MET A 143 4.24 -10.10 -21.91
N SER A 144 5.48 -10.03 -22.41
CA SER A 144 6.66 -10.49 -21.68
C SER A 144 7.01 -9.55 -20.52
N ASP A 145 7.84 -10.02 -19.58
CA ASP A 145 8.31 -9.19 -18.46
C ASP A 145 9.03 -7.92 -18.95
N ASP A 146 9.84 -8.03 -20.01
CA ASP A 146 10.53 -6.89 -20.63
C ASP A 146 9.54 -5.92 -21.29
N GLU A 147 8.49 -6.42 -21.94
CA GLU A 147 7.45 -5.58 -22.53
C GLU A 147 6.65 -4.84 -21.46
N VAL A 148 6.31 -5.51 -20.36
CA VAL A 148 5.64 -4.91 -19.21
C VAL A 148 6.54 -3.85 -18.58
N LEU A 149 7.81 -4.15 -18.38
CA LEU A 149 8.77 -3.20 -17.81
C LEU A 149 8.91 -1.96 -18.71
N MET A 150 9.12 -2.14 -20.01
CA MET A 150 9.24 -1.04 -20.97
C MET A 150 7.96 -0.20 -21.05
N PHE A 151 6.79 -0.86 -20.97
CA PHE A 151 5.52 -0.17 -20.87
C PHE A 151 5.46 0.70 -19.61
N LEU A 152 5.73 0.14 -18.44
CA LEU A 152 5.66 0.86 -17.16
C LEU A 152 6.67 2.02 -17.11
N LEU A 153 7.90 1.81 -17.57
CA LEU A 153 8.94 2.84 -17.64
C LEU A 153 8.59 4.00 -18.59
N SER A 154 7.62 3.81 -19.49
CA SER A 154 7.13 4.86 -20.38
C SER A 154 6.12 5.83 -19.72
N TYR A 155 5.80 5.65 -18.43
CA TYR A 155 4.89 6.49 -17.66
C TYR A 155 5.59 7.11 -16.43
N GLY A 156 5.20 8.35 -16.08
CA GLY A 156 5.56 9.02 -14.82
C GLY A 156 7.00 9.54 -14.70
N GLY A 157 7.89 9.14 -15.61
CA GLY A 157 9.23 9.72 -15.78
C GLY A 157 10.13 9.67 -14.54
N GLU A 158 10.93 10.72 -14.35
CA GLU A 158 11.86 10.87 -13.22
C GLU A 158 11.10 10.98 -11.88
N ARG A 159 10.04 11.79 -11.82
CA ARG A 159 9.18 11.95 -10.63
C ARG A 159 8.68 10.61 -10.08
N ALA A 160 8.20 9.72 -10.94
CA ALA A 160 7.75 8.40 -10.49
C ALA A 160 8.92 7.49 -10.09
N THR A 161 10.08 7.64 -10.73
CA THR A 161 11.29 6.89 -10.38
C THR A 161 11.79 7.28 -8.99
N ASP A 162 11.88 8.57 -8.68
CA ASP A 162 12.31 9.08 -7.39
C ASP A 162 11.34 8.66 -6.28
N TRP A 163 10.04 8.78 -6.54
CA TRP A 163 9.02 8.39 -5.56
C TRP A 163 9.05 6.87 -5.27
N ILE A 164 9.20 6.03 -6.29
CA ILE A 164 9.37 4.58 -6.11
C ILE A 164 10.66 4.29 -5.33
N ALA A 165 11.76 4.98 -5.63
CA ALA A 165 13.02 4.81 -4.90
C ALA A 165 12.87 5.15 -3.41
N ASP A 166 12.16 6.23 -3.09
CA ASP A 166 11.86 6.61 -1.70
C ASP A 166 10.97 5.60 -0.99
N ILE A 167 10.01 4.98 -1.69
CA ILE A 167 9.18 3.90 -1.12
C ILE A 167 10.02 2.65 -0.87
N VAL A 168 10.89 2.26 -1.81
CA VAL A 168 11.80 1.12 -1.65
C VAL A 168 12.70 1.34 -0.46
N GLN A 169 13.30 2.53 -0.31
CA GLN A 169 14.17 2.85 0.81
C GLN A 169 13.41 2.74 2.14
N HIS A 170 12.24 3.38 2.24
CA HIS A 170 11.42 3.29 3.45
C HIS A 170 11.01 1.84 3.77
N TYR A 171 10.61 1.05 2.77
CA TYR A 171 10.28 -0.36 2.97
C TYR A 171 11.47 -1.15 3.53
N LEU A 172 12.68 -0.92 2.99
CA LEU A 172 13.88 -1.59 3.47
C LEU A 172 14.22 -1.18 4.90
N ASP A 173 14.09 0.11 5.23
CA ASP A 173 14.32 0.62 6.58
C ASP A 173 13.35 -0.05 7.57
N MET A 174 12.07 -0.18 7.21
CA MET A 174 11.07 -0.87 8.02
C MET A 174 11.32 -2.38 8.13
N ALA A 175 11.62 -3.05 7.02
CA ALA A 175 11.82 -4.50 6.98
C ALA A 175 13.10 -4.96 7.71
N TYR A 176 14.12 -4.10 7.78
CA TYR A 176 15.43 -4.41 8.37
C TYR A 176 15.73 -3.62 9.65
N SER A 177 14.74 -2.94 10.24
CA SER A 177 14.88 -2.10 11.44
C SER A 177 15.30 -2.84 12.73
N GLU A 178 15.50 -4.17 12.73
CA GLU A 178 16.12 -4.91 13.84
C GLU A 178 17.19 -5.91 13.37
N MET A 179 18.20 -5.41 12.63
CA MET A 179 19.53 -6.05 12.53
C MET A 179 20.62 -5.20 13.23
N SER A 180 20.31 -4.59 14.37
CA SER A 180 21.33 -4.06 15.29
C SER A 180 21.23 -4.77 16.64
N PRO A 181 22.36 -5.29 17.16
CA PRO A 181 22.41 -6.07 18.40
C PRO A 181 22.12 -5.26 19.67
#